data_AF-A0A531LVX0-F1
#
_entry.id   AF-A0A531LVX0-F1
#
_cell.length_a   1.000
_cell.length_b   1.000
_cell.length_c   1.000
_cell.angle_alpha   90.00
_cell.angle_beta   90.00
_cell.angle_gamma   90.00
#
_symmetry.space_group_name_H-M   'P 1'
#
loop_
_entity.id
_entity.type
_entity.pdbx_description
1 polymer ?
#
loop_
_entity_poly.entity_id
_entity_poly.type
_entity_poly.pdbx_seq_one_letter_code
_entity_poly.pdbx_strand_id
1 'polypeptide(L)'
;KYKLLRGVRMQLHWHETPAFRFAASADQVIDPTVRKNVARLKDYGLSFDLQLFPAQMKDGLTLVGENPQTNFILTHAGMLTGMEPETTEAWKTGLRTLSAAPNVYAKLSGLGTFVHRNDPALIAYIVDNAIDI
;
A
#
# COMPACT_ATOMS: atom_id res chain seq x y z
N LYS A 1 5.77 0.80 28.21
CA LYS A 1 6.21 -0.59 27.99
C LYS A 1 7.00 -0.80 26.69
N TYR A 2 6.73 -0.10 25.57
CA TYR A 2 7.61 -0.14 24.37
C TYR A 2 7.82 1.27 23.81
N LYS A 3 8.90 1.95 24.22
CA LYS A 3 9.11 3.39 23.91
C LYS A 3 9.29 3.67 22.42
N LEU A 4 9.74 2.69 21.65
CA LEU A 4 10.06 2.80 20.22
C LEU A 4 8.95 2.24 19.30
N LEU A 5 7.87 1.67 19.85
CA LEU A 5 6.77 1.20 19.02
C LEU A 5 6.03 2.41 18.43
N ARG A 6 5.88 2.43 17.10
CA ARG A 6 5.27 3.54 16.35
C ARG A 6 4.23 3.10 15.34
N GLY A 7 4.25 1.83 14.92
CA GLY A 7 3.28 1.31 13.98
C GLY A 7 3.32 -0.20 13.90
N VAL A 8 2.40 -0.74 13.11
CA VAL A 8 2.27 -2.17 12.81
C VAL A 8 2.21 -2.34 11.30
N ARG A 9 2.75 -3.44 10.79
CA ARG A 9 2.65 -3.83 9.38
C ARG A 9 1.96 -5.17 9.26
N MET A 10 1.06 -5.29 8.30
CA MET A 10 0.56 -6.57 7.82
C MET A 10 0.63 -6.61 6.30
N GLN A 11 1.12 -7.73 5.77
CA GLN A 11 1.27 -7.93 4.34
C GLN A 11 -0.06 -8.37 3.73
N LEU A 12 -0.91 -7.40 3.39
CA LEU A 12 -2.27 -7.63 2.87
C LEU A 12 -2.32 -7.82 1.34
N HIS A 13 -1.16 -7.86 0.69
CA HIS A 13 -1.08 -7.90 -0.76
C HIS A 13 -1.29 -9.32 -1.30
N TRP A 14 -2.12 -9.39 -2.34
CA TRP A 14 -2.48 -10.62 -3.04
C TRP A 14 -2.27 -10.47 -4.55
N HIS A 15 -1.82 -11.55 -5.19
CA HIS A 15 -1.57 -11.63 -6.62
C HIS A 15 -1.87 -13.05 -7.11
N GLU A 16 -2.13 -13.20 -8.41
CA GLU A 16 -2.32 -14.51 -9.03
C GLU A 16 -1.03 -15.35 -8.94
N THR A 17 0.12 -14.73 -9.22
CA THR A 17 1.45 -15.31 -9.00
C THR A 17 1.70 -15.58 -7.52
N PRO A 18 1.81 -16.85 -7.07
CA PRO A 18 1.93 -17.19 -5.65
C PRO A 18 3.14 -16.58 -4.96
N ALA A 19 4.27 -16.43 -5.68
CA ALA A 19 5.49 -15.83 -5.15
C ALA A 19 5.34 -14.34 -4.79
N PHE A 20 4.30 -13.68 -5.29
CA PHE A 20 4.06 -12.25 -5.07
C PHE A 20 3.07 -11.98 -3.94
N ARG A 21 2.45 -13.00 -3.33
CA ARG A 21 1.40 -12.79 -2.32
C ARG A 21 1.77 -13.33 -0.95
N PHE A 22 1.30 -12.61 0.07
CA PHE A 22 1.27 -13.09 1.45
C PHE A 22 -0.16 -13.23 1.97
N ALA A 23 -1.10 -12.44 1.43
CA ALA A 23 -2.50 -12.53 1.79
C ALA A 23 -3.14 -13.82 1.25
N ALA A 24 -4.13 -14.33 1.97
CA ALA A 24 -4.88 -15.52 1.55
C ALA A 24 -5.82 -15.22 0.37
N SER A 25 -6.36 -14.01 0.30
CA SER A 25 -7.24 -13.52 -0.77
C SER A 25 -7.02 -12.02 -1.03
N ALA A 26 -7.49 -11.52 -2.17
CA ALA A 26 -7.48 -10.09 -2.49
C ALA A 26 -8.30 -9.26 -1.48
N ASP A 27 -9.40 -9.85 -0.98
CA ASP A 27 -10.36 -9.21 -0.10
C ASP A 27 -9.90 -9.14 1.37
N GLN A 28 -8.74 -9.69 1.72
CA GLN A 28 -8.29 -9.74 3.12
C GLN A 28 -8.18 -8.34 3.76
N VAL A 29 -7.95 -7.29 2.96
CA VAL A 29 -7.92 -5.90 3.45
C VAL A 29 -9.28 -5.42 3.98
N ILE A 30 -10.39 -5.98 3.48
CA ILE A 30 -11.76 -5.68 3.94
C ILE A 30 -12.34 -6.77 4.85
N ASP A 31 -11.55 -7.79 5.21
CA ASP A 31 -11.95 -8.80 6.18
C ASP A 31 -12.43 -8.14 7.49
N PRO A 32 -13.60 -8.53 8.05
CA PRO A 32 -14.14 -7.90 9.24
C PRO A 32 -13.19 -7.96 10.45
N THR A 33 -12.39 -9.01 10.57
CA THR A 33 -11.41 -9.15 11.67
C THR A 33 -10.25 -8.19 11.46
N VAL A 34 -9.73 -8.07 10.23
CA VAL A 34 -8.67 -7.11 9.89
C VAL A 34 -9.15 -5.68 10.17
N ARG A 35 -10.33 -5.30 9.65
CA ARG A 35 -10.92 -3.96 9.87
C ARG A 35 -11.09 -3.65 11.35
N LYS A 36 -11.66 -4.58 12.12
CA LYS A 36 -11.82 -4.45 13.58
C LYS A 36 -10.50 -4.23 14.30
N ASN A 37 -9.45 -4.96 13.91
CA ASN A 37 -8.14 -4.88 14.57
C ASN A 37 -7.39 -3.59 14.22
N VAL A 38 -7.41 -3.17 12.94
CA VAL A 38 -6.79 -1.92 12.49
C VAL A 38 -7.47 -0.71 13.15
N ALA A 39 -8.78 -0.75 13.37
CA ALA A 39 -9.52 0.33 14.04
C ALA A 39 -9.07 0.60 15.49
N ARG A 40 -8.36 -0.34 16.11
CA ARG A 40 -7.80 -0.17 17.47
C ARG A 40 -6.49 0.61 17.48
N LEU A 41 -5.80 0.74 16.34
CA LEU A 41 -4.48 1.38 16.30
C LEU A 41 -4.51 2.85 16.74
N LYS A 42 -5.61 3.54 16.46
CA LYS A 42 -5.84 4.92 16.92
C LYS A 42 -5.81 5.06 18.45
N ASP A 43 -6.29 4.05 19.18
CA ASP A 43 -6.31 4.03 20.64
C ASP A 43 -4.89 4.01 21.23
N TYR A 44 -3.89 3.64 20.41
CA TYR A 44 -2.48 3.58 20.77
C TYR A 44 -1.62 4.65 20.07
N GLY A 45 -2.22 5.47 19.19
CA GLY A 45 -1.48 6.41 18.34
C GLY A 45 -0.48 5.73 17.39
N LEU A 46 -0.77 4.49 16.96
CA LEU A 46 0.08 3.73 16.07
C LEU A 46 -0.32 3.91 14.61
N SER A 47 0.68 3.99 13.72
CA SER A 47 0.45 3.96 12.28
C SER A 47 0.26 2.53 11.75
N PHE A 48 -0.26 2.42 10.53
CA PHE A 48 -0.36 1.13 9.83
C PHE A 48 0.39 1.17 8.50
N ASP A 49 1.39 0.30 8.36
CA ASP A 49 2.06 0.08 7.08
C ASP A 49 1.14 -0.79 6.20
N LEU A 50 0.55 -0.17 5.19
CA LEU A 50 -0.38 -0.74 4.24
C LEU A 50 0.39 -1.28 3.03
N GLN A 51 0.41 -2.60 2.84
CA GLN A 51 1.07 -3.23 1.70
C GLN A 51 0.02 -3.90 0.81
N LEU A 52 -0.22 -3.33 -0.37
CA LEU A 52 -1.26 -3.71 -1.34
C LEU A 52 -0.73 -3.63 -2.78
N PHE A 53 -1.28 -4.45 -3.67
CA PHE A 53 -1.16 -4.22 -5.12
C PHE A 53 -2.26 -3.27 -5.64
N PRO A 54 -2.10 -2.68 -6.84
CA PRO A 54 -3.03 -1.69 -7.38
C PRO A 54 -4.51 -2.10 -7.36
N ALA A 55 -4.82 -3.35 -7.71
CA ALA A 55 -6.19 -3.86 -7.73
C ALA A 55 -6.89 -3.82 -6.36
N GLN A 56 -6.13 -3.86 -5.26
CA GLN A 56 -6.66 -3.86 -3.90
C GLN A 56 -6.77 -2.44 -3.30
N MET A 57 -6.27 -1.41 -3.98
CA MET A 57 -6.18 -0.06 -3.41
C MET A 57 -7.55 0.60 -3.21
N LYS A 58 -8.56 0.24 -4.01
CA LYS A 58 -9.95 0.68 -3.80
C LYS A 58 -10.50 0.18 -2.46
N ASP A 59 -10.29 -1.10 -2.16
CA ASP A 59 -10.71 -1.70 -0.90
C ASP A 59 -9.85 -1.21 0.27
N GLY A 60 -8.55 -0.98 0.01
CA GLY A 60 -7.64 -0.29 0.92
C GLY A 60 -8.15 1.10 1.33
N LEU A 61 -8.68 1.88 0.39
CA LEU A 61 -9.26 3.20 0.68
C LEU A 61 -10.45 3.11 1.64
N THR A 62 -11.27 2.04 1.54
CA THR A 62 -12.37 1.82 2.50
C THR A 62 -11.82 1.68 3.93
N LEU A 63 -10.80 0.83 4.13
CA LEU A 63 -10.16 0.66 5.43
C LEU A 63 -9.54 1.98 5.95
N VAL A 64 -8.89 2.74 5.06
CA VAL A 64 -8.30 4.04 5.40
C VAL A 64 -9.37 5.04 5.83
N GLY A 65 -10.45 5.16 5.05
CA GLY A 65 -11.54 6.12 5.29
C GLY A 65 -12.32 5.85 6.57
N GLU A 66 -12.40 4.60 7.00
CA GLU A 66 -12.99 4.22 8.29
C GLU A 66 -12.12 4.61 9.50
N ASN A 67 -10.86 4.97 9.26
CA ASN A 67 -9.84 5.18 10.29
C ASN A 67 -9.09 6.51 10.12
N PRO A 68 -9.78 7.67 10.08
CA PRO A 68 -9.17 8.97 9.80
C PRO A 68 -8.15 9.43 10.86
N GLN A 69 -8.18 8.82 12.05
CA GLN A 69 -7.24 9.10 13.15
C GLN A 69 -5.95 8.27 13.09
N THR A 70 -5.87 7.30 12.18
CA THR A 70 -4.71 6.45 11.97
C THR A 70 -3.99 6.89 10.71
N ASN A 71 -2.67 7.09 10.79
CA ASN A 71 -1.85 7.30 9.60
C ASN A 71 -1.60 5.96 8.91
N PHE A 72 -1.86 5.90 7.61
CA PHE A 72 -1.60 4.74 6.76
C PHE A 72 -0.40 5.01 5.87
N ILE A 73 0.53 4.06 5.80
CA ILE A 73 1.75 4.20 5.00
C ILE A 73 1.77 3.13 3.92
N LEU A 74 1.48 3.54 2.68
CA LEU A 74 1.60 2.70 1.50
C LEU A 74 3.05 2.26 1.31
N THR A 75 3.25 0.95 1.35
CA THR A 75 4.56 0.33 1.23
C THR A 75 5.02 0.29 -0.23
N HIS A 76 6.30 0.65 -0.45
CA HIS A 76 6.98 0.60 -1.75
C HIS A 76 6.23 1.27 -2.90
N ALA A 77 5.64 2.44 -2.61
CA ALA A 77 4.84 3.22 -3.55
C ALA A 77 3.82 2.38 -4.33
N GLY A 78 3.18 1.39 -3.70
CA GLY A 78 2.15 0.59 -4.36
C GLY A 78 2.66 -0.53 -5.27
N MET A 79 3.94 -0.90 -5.14
CA MET A 79 4.52 -2.15 -5.65
C MET A 79 4.25 -2.41 -7.14
N LEU A 80 4.67 -1.50 -8.02
CA LEU A 80 4.57 -1.66 -9.47
C LEU A 80 5.13 -3.02 -9.93
N THR A 81 4.34 -3.77 -10.69
CA THR A 81 4.62 -5.16 -11.09
C THR A 81 5.15 -5.32 -12.51
N GLY A 82 5.09 -4.28 -13.34
CA GLY A 82 5.48 -4.32 -14.74
C GLY A 82 5.52 -2.94 -15.37
N MET A 83 6.06 -2.86 -16.59
CA MET A 83 6.21 -1.61 -17.35
C MET A 83 5.28 -1.53 -18.56
N GLU A 84 4.41 -2.52 -18.73
CA GLU A 84 3.37 -2.51 -19.74
C GLU A 84 2.42 -1.33 -19.48
N PRO A 85 1.92 -0.65 -20.53
CA PRO A 85 1.06 0.52 -20.38
C PRO A 85 -0.12 0.29 -19.43
N GLU A 86 -0.81 -0.84 -19.57
CA GLU A 86 -1.97 -1.20 -18.74
C GLU A 86 -1.58 -1.38 -17.27
N THR A 87 -0.43 -2.02 -17.00
CA THR A 87 0.10 -2.24 -15.66
C THR A 87 0.46 -0.91 -14.98
N THR A 88 1.16 -0.04 -15.70
CA THR A 88 1.58 1.26 -15.15
C THR A 88 0.38 2.19 -14.91
N GLU A 89 -0.62 2.20 -15.79
CA GLU A 89 -1.83 3.01 -15.59
C GLU A 89 -2.72 2.45 -14.47
N ALA A 90 -2.83 1.13 -14.31
CA ALA A 90 -3.50 0.54 -13.16
C ALA A 90 -2.82 0.94 -11.84
N TRP A 91 -1.49 0.92 -11.80
CA TRP A 91 -0.70 1.38 -10.66
C TRP A 91 -0.94 2.86 -10.33
N LYS A 92 -0.84 3.76 -11.32
CA LYS A 92 -1.13 5.19 -11.12
C LYS A 92 -2.57 5.44 -10.67
N THR A 93 -3.53 4.70 -11.22
CA THR A 93 -4.94 4.78 -10.82
C THR A 93 -5.12 4.38 -9.35
N GLY A 94 -4.43 3.32 -8.91
CA GLY A 94 -4.41 2.93 -7.51
C GLY A 94 -3.80 4.01 -6.61
N LEU A 95 -2.69 4.62 -7.01
CA LEU A 95 -2.07 5.73 -6.26
C LEU A 95 -3.02 6.92 -6.12
N ARG A 96 -3.65 7.36 -7.22
CA ARG A 96 -4.65 8.46 -7.19
C ARG A 96 -5.85 8.13 -6.30
N THR A 97 -6.26 6.86 -6.28
CA THR A 97 -7.36 6.40 -5.42
C THR A 97 -6.98 6.59 -3.94
N LEU A 98 -5.78 6.20 -3.54
CA LEU A 98 -5.34 6.35 -2.16
C LEU A 98 -4.97 7.79 -1.78
N SER A 99 -4.47 8.61 -2.72
CA SER A 99 -4.08 9.99 -2.45
C SER A 99 -5.27 10.91 -2.13
N ALA A 100 -6.50 10.48 -2.43
CA ALA A 100 -7.72 11.16 -2.01
C ALA A 100 -7.91 11.19 -0.47
N ALA A 101 -7.22 10.32 0.28
CA ALA A 101 -7.30 10.28 1.74
C ALA A 101 -6.15 11.08 2.38
N PRO A 102 -6.45 12.06 3.27
CA PRO A 102 -5.45 12.95 3.84
C PRO A 102 -4.51 12.28 4.86
N ASN A 103 -4.86 11.08 5.33
CA ASN A 103 -4.11 10.29 6.29
C ASN A 103 -3.30 9.16 5.62
N VAL A 104 -3.10 9.23 4.30
CA VAL A 104 -2.25 8.29 3.54
C VAL A 104 -0.94 8.94 3.14
N TYR A 105 0.14 8.18 3.33
CA TYR A 105 1.49 8.54 2.92
C TYR A 105 2.09 7.37 2.14
N ALA A 106 3.07 7.62 1.26
CA ALA A 106 3.77 6.57 0.53
C ALA A 106 5.25 6.52 0.90
N LYS A 107 5.81 5.31 0.98
CA LYS A 107 7.27 5.10 1.06
C LYS A 107 7.83 4.93 -0.34
N LEU A 108 8.71 5.83 -0.75
CA LEU A 108 9.58 5.64 -1.92
C LEU A 108 10.75 4.71 -1.53
N SER A 109 10.49 3.41 -1.51
CA SER A 109 11.46 2.37 -1.11
C SER A 109 11.17 1.06 -1.81
N GLY A 110 12.13 0.12 -1.88
CA GLY A 110 11.89 -1.20 -2.47
C GLY A 110 11.38 -1.15 -3.92
N LEU A 111 11.67 -0.07 -4.63
CA LEU A 111 11.17 0.19 -5.98
C LEU A 111 11.79 -0.81 -6.96
N GLY A 112 10.99 -1.29 -7.92
CA GLY A 112 11.43 -2.26 -8.92
C GLY A 112 11.51 -3.71 -8.46
N THR A 113 11.14 -4.02 -7.20
CA THR A 113 11.15 -5.39 -6.65
C THR A 113 10.37 -6.38 -7.53
N PHE A 114 9.16 -6.01 -7.98
CA PHE A 114 8.30 -6.90 -8.79
C PHE A 114 8.51 -6.74 -10.30
N VAL A 115 9.12 -5.65 -10.73
CA VAL A 115 9.64 -5.49 -12.11
C VAL A 115 10.97 -6.25 -12.29
N HIS A 116 11.57 -6.73 -11.19
CA HIS A 116 12.89 -7.37 -11.14
C HIS A 116 13.99 -6.54 -11.81
N ARG A 117 13.93 -5.22 -11.62
CA ARG A 117 14.84 -4.27 -12.23
C ARG A 117 15.17 -3.14 -11.27
N ASN A 118 16.41 -2.70 -11.24
CA ASN A 118 16.88 -1.59 -10.40
C ASN A 118 17.87 -0.74 -11.19
N ASP A 119 17.34 0.20 -11.95
CA ASP A 119 18.11 1.11 -12.80
C ASP A 119 17.56 2.56 -12.69
N PRO A 120 18.37 3.59 -12.97
CA PRO A 120 17.94 4.98 -12.81
C PRO A 120 16.67 5.35 -13.57
N ALA A 121 16.43 4.79 -14.76
CA ALA A 121 15.26 5.14 -15.56
C ALA A 121 13.97 4.57 -14.94
N LEU A 122 14.01 3.33 -14.44
CA LEU A 122 12.87 2.78 -13.69
C LEU A 122 12.60 3.54 -12.40
N ILE A 123 13.65 3.83 -11.63
CA ILE A 123 13.51 4.52 -10.34
C ILE A 123 12.94 5.92 -10.55
N ALA A 124 13.47 6.67 -11.53
CA ALA A 124 12.92 7.98 -11.90
C ALA A 124 11.46 7.88 -12.32
N TYR A 125 11.11 6.93 -13.21
CA TYR A 125 9.71 6.74 -13.63
C TYR A 125 8.77 6.54 -12.43
N ILE A 126 9.13 5.67 -11.49
CA ILE A 126 8.28 5.38 -10.33
C ILE A 126 8.20 6.61 -9.40
N VAL A 127 9.33 7.26 -9.12
CA VAL A 127 9.39 8.41 -8.21
C VAL A 127 8.62 9.60 -8.77
N ASP A 128 8.88 9.98 -10.03
CA ASP A 128 8.29 11.15 -10.67
C ASP A 128 6.76 11.00 -10.72
N ASN A 129 6.27 9.85 -11.19
CA ASN A 129 4.82 9.60 -11.23
C ASN A 129 4.17 9.51 -9.85
N ALA A 130 4.88 9.02 -8.83
CA ALA A 130 4.33 8.91 -7.48
C ALA A 130 4.32 10.24 -6.72
N ILE A 131 5.22 11.18 -7.05
CA ILE A 131 5.26 12.53 -6.46
C ILE A 131 4.24 13.45 -7.12
N ASP A 132 4.02 13.29 -8.43
CA ASP A 132 3.03 14.08 -9.18
C ASP A 132 1.57 13.76 -8.78
N ILE A 133 1.33 12.60 -8.17
CA ILE A 133 0.02 12.08 -7.72
C ILE A 133 -0.23 12.36 -6.25
#